data_AF-A0A314YDK0-F1
#
_entry.id   AF-A0A314YDK0-F1
#
_cell.length_a   1.000
_cell.length_b   1.000
_cell.length_c   1.000
_cell.angle_alpha   90.00
_cell.angle_beta   90.00
_cell.angle_gamma   90.00
#
_symmetry.space_group_name_H-M   'P 1'
#
loop_
_entity.id
_entity.type
_entity.pdbx_description
1 polymer ?
#
loop_
_entity_poly.entity_id
_entity_poly.type
_entity_poly.pdbx_seq_one_letter_code
_entity_poly.pdbx_strand_id
1 'polypeptide(L)'
;MPNQDPSPFEGISYCPRENTMKEREANVRRVIERKSLLPRMIYLSIQSASASLKENLDVNGTRSDPKVFGLDLIDWINFSVFLNAWNLSSHEIGMANGEGGLSQAWHCVDSLLEKYVLAKVSSMETLISSPWVDLPVLVQLITEPLAWHGLVIQSCFRSCLPTGKKKKKTGVADQSSLSHLRDSVQSLCDTVEKVMKWLREQINRPEDENLETLLSALQKSGQNEGPGQVFQIIETFMSSKNDTELGDRISQALKSWSSVDVGRKIVTGKCTVLSEFLRICESKLKLLQALKHQIAQV
;
A
#
# COMPACT_ATOMS: atom_id res chain seq x y z
N MET A 1 -18.13 84.88 -30.14
CA MET A 1 -18.30 84.38 -28.76
C MET A 1 -18.17 82.86 -28.82
N PRO A 2 -17.17 82.29 -28.13
CA PRO A 2 -16.76 80.89 -28.21
C PRO A 2 -17.52 80.02 -27.20
N ASN A 3 -17.55 78.71 -27.41
CA ASN A 3 -17.56 77.73 -26.32
C ASN A 3 -16.93 76.40 -26.80
N GLN A 4 -15.78 76.10 -26.19
CA GLN A 4 -15.20 74.80 -25.83
C GLN A 4 -16.29 73.84 -25.28
N ASP A 5 -16.24 72.51 -25.39
CA ASP A 5 -15.13 71.58 -25.18
C ASP A 5 -15.52 70.14 -25.65
N PRO A 6 -14.62 69.12 -25.55
CA PRO A 6 -14.52 67.98 -26.46
C PRO A 6 -15.28 66.71 -26.03
N SER A 7 -15.54 65.82 -26.99
CA SER A 7 -15.99 64.45 -26.70
C SER A 7 -14.91 63.64 -25.99
N PRO A 8 -15.22 62.86 -24.93
CA PRO A 8 -14.24 61.97 -24.32
C PRO A 8 -14.06 60.73 -25.21
N PHE A 9 -12.80 60.42 -25.50
CA PHE A 9 -12.35 59.17 -26.12
C PHE A 9 -12.89 57.95 -25.36
N GLU A 10 -13.62 57.08 -26.06
CA GLU A 10 -13.87 55.71 -25.61
C GLU A 10 -12.57 54.90 -25.67
N GLY A 11 -12.05 54.56 -24.49
CA GLY A 11 -10.90 53.68 -24.34
C GLY A 11 -11.25 52.26 -24.79
N ILE A 12 -10.58 51.79 -25.84
CA ILE A 12 -10.44 50.35 -26.11
C ILE A 12 -9.02 49.97 -25.71
N SER A 13 -8.83 49.64 -24.43
CA SER A 13 -7.66 48.92 -23.95
C SER A 13 -7.75 47.47 -24.43
N TYR A 14 -7.21 47.21 -25.62
CA TYR A 14 -6.97 45.84 -26.07
C TYR A 14 -5.76 45.30 -25.29
N CYS A 15 -5.99 44.39 -24.34
CA CYS A 15 -4.92 43.63 -23.68
C CYS A 15 -4.82 42.23 -24.31
N PRO A 16 -3.97 41.99 -25.32
CA PRO A 16 -3.69 40.65 -25.82
C PRO A 16 -2.52 40.06 -25.01
N ARG A 17 -2.76 39.59 -23.78
CA ARG A 17 -1.70 38.96 -22.97
C ARG A 17 -2.03 37.57 -22.41
N GLU A 18 -3.31 37.25 -22.22
CA GLU A 18 -3.70 35.93 -21.68
C GLU A 18 -3.74 34.82 -22.73
N ASN A 19 -4.18 35.11 -23.96
CA ASN A 19 -4.24 34.10 -25.03
C ASN A 19 -2.84 33.65 -25.48
N THR A 20 -1.87 34.57 -25.54
CA THR A 20 -0.48 34.25 -25.91
C THR A 20 0.24 33.43 -24.85
N MET A 21 -0.12 33.61 -23.57
CA MET A 21 0.51 32.89 -22.47
C MET A 21 0.00 31.45 -22.39
N LYS A 22 -1.30 31.23 -22.58
CA LYS A 22 -1.90 29.88 -22.69
C LYS A 22 -1.43 29.14 -23.94
N GLU A 23 -1.30 29.82 -25.07
CA GLU A 23 -0.80 29.22 -26.30
C GLU A 23 0.68 28.84 -26.16
N ARG A 24 1.50 29.69 -25.53
CA ARG A 24 2.90 29.40 -25.23
C ARG A 24 3.05 28.26 -24.23
N GLU A 25 2.22 28.19 -23.20
CA GLU A 25 2.21 27.08 -22.23
C GLU A 25 1.78 25.75 -22.87
N ALA A 26 0.75 25.78 -23.72
CA ALA A 26 0.31 24.61 -24.48
C ALA A 26 1.35 24.16 -25.52
N ASN A 27 2.10 25.10 -26.10
CA ASN A 27 3.17 24.78 -27.04
C ASN A 27 4.43 24.28 -26.30
N VAL A 28 4.74 24.81 -25.12
CA VAL A 28 5.82 24.31 -24.25
C VAL A 28 5.47 22.91 -23.72
N ARG A 29 4.22 22.65 -23.29
CA ARG A 29 3.75 21.29 -22.97
C ARG A 29 3.89 20.33 -24.15
N ARG A 30 3.40 20.70 -25.33
CA ARG A 30 3.57 19.89 -26.56
C ARG A 30 5.03 19.67 -26.93
N VAL A 31 5.91 20.65 -26.71
CA VAL A 31 7.34 20.53 -26.98
C VAL A 31 8.02 19.65 -25.94
N ILE A 32 7.65 19.74 -24.66
CA ILE A 32 8.11 18.86 -23.60
C ILE A 32 7.64 17.42 -23.91
N GLU A 33 6.35 17.19 -24.16
CA GLU A 33 5.79 15.88 -24.54
C GLU A 33 6.45 15.28 -25.79
N ARG A 34 6.80 16.10 -26.79
CA ARG A 34 7.41 15.63 -28.05
C ARG A 34 8.94 15.54 -28.05
N LYS A 35 9.65 16.34 -27.24
CA LYS A 35 11.13 16.46 -27.27
C LYS A 35 11.84 16.04 -25.99
N SER A 36 11.15 15.89 -24.87
CA SER A 36 11.82 15.42 -23.66
C SER A 36 11.85 13.88 -23.66
N LEU A 37 13.07 13.35 -23.69
CA LEU A 37 13.32 11.91 -23.61
C LEU A 37 12.83 11.35 -22.28
N LEU A 38 12.79 12.16 -21.21
CA LEU A 38 12.43 11.72 -19.87
C LEU A 38 10.94 11.33 -19.75
N PRO A 39 9.94 12.15 -20.12
CA PRO A 39 8.54 11.74 -20.11
C PRO A 39 8.25 10.62 -21.10
N ARG A 40 8.92 10.58 -22.26
CA ARG A 40 8.79 9.45 -23.20
C ARG A 40 9.41 8.17 -22.63
N MET A 41 10.56 8.23 -21.98
CA MET A 41 11.15 7.08 -21.28
C MET A 41 10.27 6.65 -20.13
N ILE A 42 9.79 7.56 -19.28
CA ILE A 42 8.87 7.26 -18.19
C ILE A 42 7.61 6.60 -18.76
N TYR A 43 7.02 7.17 -19.81
CA TYR A 43 5.86 6.59 -20.49
C TYR A 43 6.16 5.21 -21.09
N LEU A 44 7.27 5.01 -21.79
CA LEU A 44 7.64 3.72 -22.38
C LEU A 44 8.01 2.68 -21.33
N SER A 45 8.71 3.08 -20.27
CA SER A 45 8.98 2.26 -19.08
C SER A 45 7.68 1.86 -18.42
N ILE A 46 6.73 2.79 -18.32
CA ILE A 46 5.40 2.52 -17.79
C ILE A 46 4.66 1.51 -18.66
N GLN A 47 4.62 1.72 -19.98
CA GLN A 47 3.93 0.83 -20.92
C GLN A 47 4.57 -0.56 -20.93
N SER A 48 5.90 -0.63 -20.90
CA SER A 48 6.65 -1.89 -20.82
C SER A 48 6.36 -2.65 -19.52
N ALA A 49 6.37 -1.94 -18.39
CA ALA A 49 6.02 -2.49 -17.08
C ALA A 49 4.55 -2.95 -17.02
N SER A 50 3.64 -2.17 -17.61
CA SER A 50 2.20 -2.48 -17.70
C SER A 50 1.93 -3.72 -18.53
N ALA A 51 2.59 -3.84 -19.68
CA ALA A 51 2.47 -5.01 -20.56
C ALA A 51 2.96 -6.27 -19.86
N SER A 52 4.10 -6.18 -19.16
CA SER A 52 4.62 -7.29 -18.36
C SER A 52 3.69 -7.66 -17.20
N LEU A 53 3.14 -6.68 -16.48
CA LEU A 53 2.17 -6.92 -15.42
C LEU A 53 0.88 -7.58 -15.95
N LYS A 54 0.36 -7.10 -17.08
CA LYS A 54 -0.83 -7.65 -17.72
C LYS A 54 -0.61 -9.09 -18.20
N GLU A 55 0.54 -9.38 -18.82
CA GLU A 55 0.93 -10.73 -19.23
C GLU A 55 0.99 -11.70 -18.04
N ASN A 56 1.43 -11.23 -16.87
CA ASN A 56 1.46 -12.03 -15.64
C ASN A 56 0.09 -12.23 -14.96
N LEU A 57 -0.92 -11.43 -15.34
CA LEU A 57 -2.29 -11.49 -14.82
C LEU A 57 -3.25 -12.25 -15.75
N ASP A 58 -3.04 -12.21 -17.07
CA ASP A 58 -3.93 -12.80 -18.09
C ASP A 58 -3.71 -14.32 -18.34
N VAL A 59 -2.85 -15.01 -17.58
CA VAL A 59 -2.69 -16.47 -17.69
C VAL A 59 -3.77 -17.19 -16.87
N ASN A 60 -4.94 -17.37 -17.48
CA ASN A 60 -6.00 -18.35 -17.16
C ASN A 60 -5.78 -19.17 -15.89
N GLY A 61 -6.22 -18.67 -14.73
CA GLY A 61 -6.39 -19.44 -13.48
C GLY A 61 -5.17 -20.21 -12.96
N THR A 62 -4.00 -20.05 -13.59
CA THR A 62 -2.81 -20.81 -13.25
C THR A 62 -1.98 -19.91 -12.38
N ARG A 63 -1.89 -20.31 -11.11
CA ARG A 63 -1.13 -19.70 -10.01
C ARG A 63 0.25 -19.23 -10.49
N SER A 64 0.35 -17.99 -10.99
CA SER A 64 1.64 -17.36 -11.25
C SER A 64 2.38 -17.28 -9.91
N ASP A 65 3.52 -17.96 -9.85
CA ASP A 65 4.32 -18.12 -8.64
C ASP A 65 4.66 -16.71 -8.09
N PRO A 66 4.35 -16.40 -6.82
CA PRO A 66 4.70 -15.11 -6.21
C PRO A 66 6.18 -14.74 -6.32
N LYS A 67 7.05 -15.68 -6.73
CA LYS A 67 8.45 -15.44 -7.11
C LYS A 67 8.67 -14.49 -8.29
N VAL A 68 7.69 -14.27 -9.17
CA VAL A 68 7.87 -13.39 -10.35
C VAL A 68 8.13 -11.92 -9.94
N PHE A 69 7.61 -11.48 -8.80
CA PHE A 69 7.81 -10.11 -8.30
C PHE A 69 9.03 -9.96 -7.37
N GLY A 70 9.73 -11.05 -7.05
CA GLY A 70 11.01 -11.03 -6.34
C GLY A 70 11.03 -10.17 -5.06
N LEU A 71 12.18 -9.50 -4.83
CA LEU A 71 12.40 -8.55 -3.73
C LEU A 71 11.67 -7.21 -3.94
N ASP A 72 11.13 -6.95 -5.13
CA ASP A 72 10.60 -5.65 -5.55
C ASP A 72 9.05 -5.62 -5.54
N LEU A 73 8.40 -6.56 -4.84
CA LEU A 73 6.94 -6.68 -4.79
C LEU A 73 6.25 -5.36 -4.42
N ILE A 74 6.77 -4.68 -3.40
CA ILE A 74 6.22 -3.39 -2.93
C ILE A 74 6.32 -2.35 -4.04
N ASP A 75 7.46 -2.28 -4.73
CA ASP A 75 7.69 -1.33 -5.82
C ASP A 75 6.76 -1.57 -6.99
N TRP A 76 6.51 -2.83 -7.36
CA TRP A 76 5.59 -3.19 -8.43
C TRP A 76 4.13 -2.82 -8.13
N ILE A 77 3.69 -3.02 -6.90
CA ILE A 77 2.32 -2.65 -6.51
C ILE A 77 2.20 -1.13 -6.39
N ASN A 78 3.18 -0.44 -5.79
CA ASN A 78 3.24 1.03 -5.77
C ASN A 78 3.23 1.61 -7.19
N PHE A 79 4.00 1.02 -8.10
CA PHE A 79 4.04 1.38 -9.50
C PHE A 79 2.67 1.18 -10.17
N SER A 80 1.96 0.10 -9.87
CA SER A 80 0.62 -0.16 -10.39
C SER A 80 -0.40 0.89 -9.91
N VAL A 81 -0.32 1.29 -8.64
CA VAL A 81 -1.15 2.37 -8.06
C VAL A 81 -0.82 3.71 -8.74
N PHE A 82 0.46 4.02 -8.91
CA PHE A 82 0.91 5.23 -9.60
C PHE A 82 0.45 5.27 -11.05
N LEU A 83 0.58 4.16 -11.77
CA LEU A 83 0.12 4.00 -13.13
C LEU A 83 -1.39 4.24 -13.22
N ASN A 84 -2.17 3.66 -12.31
CA ASN A 84 -3.61 3.89 -12.25
C ASN A 84 -3.93 5.38 -12.05
N ALA A 85 -3.26 6.05 -11.11
CA ALA A 85 -3.40 7.49 -10.88
C ALA A 85 -3.02 8.32 -12.12
N TRP A 86 -1.92 7.97 -12.79
CA TRP A 86 -1.46 8.63 -14.01
C TRP A 86 -2.49 8.49 -15.14
N ASN A 87 -3.03 7.29 -15.33
CA ASN A 87 -4.03 7.00 -16.35
C ASN A 87 -5.32 7.81 -16.14
N LEU A 88 -5.72 8.01 -14.88
CA LEU A 88 -6.85 8.86 -14.52
C LEU A 88 -6.58 10.34 -14.84
N SER A 89 -5.34 10.80 -14.62
CA SER A 89 -4.95 12.21 -14.84
C SER A 89 -4.70 12.58 -16.30
N SER A 90 -4.36 11.62 -17.16
CA SER A 90 -3.86 11.88 -18.53
C SER A 90 -4.97 12.01 -19.58
N HIS A 91 -6.23 11.68 -19.27
CA HIS A 91 -7.37 11.62 -20.21
C HIS A 91 -7.15 10.71 -21.45
N GLU A 92 -6.00 10.04 -21.59
CA GLU A 92 -5.63 9.26 -22.78
C GLU A 92 -6.35 7.91 -22.86
N ILE A 93 -6.64 7.25 -21.72
CA ILE A 93 -7.26 5.91 -21.70
C ILE A 93 -8.78 5.92 -21.90
N GLY A 94 -9.46 6.99 -21.46
CA GLY A 94 -10.90 7.14 -21.68
C GLY A 94 -11.27 7.20 -23.17
N MET A 95 -10.31 7.57 -24.02
CA MET A 95 -10.50 7.70 -25.47
C MET A 95 -10.24 6.41 -26.26
N ALA A 96 -9.46 5.46 -25.74
CA ALA A 96 -9.08 4.24 -26.44
C ALA A 96 -9.95 3.01 -26.11
N ASN A 97 -10.44 2.89 -24.86
CA ASN A 97 -11.15 1.68 -24.38
C ASN A 97 -12.56 1.93 -23.82
N GLY A 98 -13.08 3.17 -23.87
CA GLY A 98 -14.38 3.55 -23.27
C GLY A 98 -14.40 3.48 -21.73
N GLU A 99 -15.56 3.76 -21.11
CA GLU A 99 -15.75 3.71 -19.63
C GLU A 99 -15.32 2.37 -19.00
N GLY A 100 -15.43 1.26 -19.74
CA GLY A 100 -15.03 -0.07 -19.28
C GLY A 100 -13.53 -0.21 -18.98
N GLY A 101 -12.67 0.56 -19.65
CA GLY A 101 -11.22 0.51 -19.43
C GLY A 101 -10.78 1.10 -18.08
N LEU A 102 -11.49 2.12 -17.60
CA LEU A 102 -11.22 2.75 -16.30
C LEU A 102 -11.71 1.86 -15.14
N SER A 103 -12.90 1.27 -15.27
CA SER A 103 -13.44 0.30 -14.31
C SER A 103 -12.49 -0.89 -14.10
N GLN A 104 -11.93 -1.42 -15.20
CA GLN A 104 -10.98 -2.52 -15.17
C GLN A 104 -9.69 -2.15 -14.41
N ALA A 105 -9.19 -0.92 -14.55
CA ALA A 105 -7.95 -0.49 -13.90
C ALA A 105 -8.08 -0.41 -12.36
N TRP A 106 -9.19 0.15 -11.85
CA TRP A 106 -9.50 0.14 -10.41
C TRP A 106 -9.54 -1.28 -9.86
N HIS A 107 -10.35 -2.14 -10.51
CA HIS A 107 -10.51 -3.53 -10.09
C HIS A 107 -9.20 -4.32 -10.12
N CYS A 108 -8.32 -4.06 -11.09
CA CYS A 108 -6.99 -4.70 -11.16
C CYS A 108 -6.12 -4.33 -9.95
N VAL A 109 -6.07 -3.05 -9.57
CA VAL A 109 -5.30 -2.60 -8.41
C VAL A 109 -5.88 -3.16 -7.11
N ASP A 110 -7.22 -3.13 -6.97
CA ASP A 110 -7.94 -3.70 -5.83
C ASP A 110 -7.63 -5.19 -5.67
N SER A 111 -7.73 -5.96 -6.77
CA SER A 111 -7.45 -7.40 -6.79
C SER A 111 -5.98 -7.71 -6.49
N LEU A 112 -5.04 -6.90 -6.99
CA LEU A 112 -3.61 -7.06 -6.69
C LEU A 112 -3.37 -6.86 -5.19
N LEU A 113 -3.87 -5.76 -4.63
CA LEU A 113 -3.74 -5.47 -3.20
C LEU A 113 -4.32 -6.59 -2.34
N GLU A 114 -5.55 -6.99 -2.61
CA GLU A 114 -6.20 -8.09 -1.88
C GLU A 114 -5.39 -9.39 -1.97
N LYS A 115 -5.03 -9.80 -3.20
CA LYS A 115 -4.28 -11.05 -3.44
C LYS A 115 -2.98 -11.09 -2.65
N TYR A 116 -2.16 -10.03 -2.71
CA TYR A 116 -0.85 -10.03 -2.06
C TYR A 116 -0.94 -9.84 -0.55
N VAL A 117 -1.86 -9.01 -0.06
CA VAL A 117 -2.11 -8.87 1.38
C VAL A 117 -2.54 -10.22 1.97
N LEU A 118 -3.52 -10.89 1.36
CA LEU A 118 -4.01 -12.17 1.86
C LEU A 118 -2.98 -13.29 1.70
N ALA A 119 -2.18 -13.30 0.63
CA ALA A 119 -1.08 -14.24 0.48
C ALA A 119 -0.08 -14.12 1.65
N LYS A 120 0.23 -12.89 2.09
CA LYS A 120 1.11 -12.67 3.25
C LYS A 120 0.46 -13.11 4.55
N VAL A 121 -0.81 -12.79 4.77
CA VAL A 121 -1.57 -13.29 5.94
C VAL A 121 -1.54 -14.82 6.00
N SER A 122 -1.91 -15.51 4.91
CA SER A 122 -1.95 -16.98 4.87
C SER A 122 -0.57 -17.63 5.01
N SER A 123 0.51 -16.98 4.55
CA SER A 123 1.87 -17.49 4.76
C SER A 123 2.28 -17.51 6.23
N MET A 124 1.73 -16.59 7.03
CA MET A 124 2.01 -16.47 8.47
C MET A 124 0.99 -17.23 9.33
N GLU A 125 -0.17 -17.61 8.78
CA GLU A 125 -1.22 -18.36 9.46
C GLU A 125 -0.78 -19.78 9.89
N THR A 126 0.20 -20.36 9.20
CA THR A 126 0.55 -21.79 9.33
C THR A 126 1.75 -22.10 10.22
N LEU A 127 2.58 -21.14 10.63
CA LEU A 127 3.76 -21.40 11.46
C LEU A 127 4.04 -20.25 12.44
N ILE A 128 3.65 -20.43 13.71
CA ILE A 128 4.11 -19.57 14.83
C ILE A 128 5.66 -19.57 14.92
N SER A 129 6.28 -20.64 14.42
CA SER A 129 7.71 -20.97 14.44
C SER A 129 8.53 -20.43 13.26
N SER A 130 7.90 -19.92 12.19
CA SER A 130 8.69 -19.31 11.11
C SER A 130 9.22 -17.96 11.58
N PRO A 131 10.41 -17.53 11.16
CA PRO A 131 10.77 -16.13 11.31
C PRO A 131 9.67 -15.34 10.60
N TRP A 132 9.04 -14.38 11.28
CA TRP A 132 7.91 -13.58 10.75
C TRP A 132 8.41 -12.57 9.70
N VAL A 133 9.23 -13.04 8.76
CA VAL A 133 9.94 -12.27 7.72
C VAL A 133 8.94 -11.60 6.77
N ASP A 134 7.73 -12.15 6.67
CA ASP A 134 6.66 -11.58 5.86
C ASP A 134 5.87 -10.46 6.57
N LEU A 135 6.02 -10.28 7.89
CA LEU A 135 5.31 -9.22 8.62
C LEU A 135 5.72 -7.81 8.16
N PRO A 136 7.02 -7.46 8.03
CA PRO A 136 7.42 -6.18 7.45
C PRO A 136 6.81 -5.92 6.08
N VAL A 137 6.74 -6.94 5.22
CA VAL A 137 6.15 -6.81 3.87
C VAL A 137 4.64 -6.56 3.96
N LEU A 138 3.93 -7.27 4.84
CA LEU A 138 2.50 -7.02 5.08
C LEU A 138 2.26 -5.60 5.61
N VAL A 139 3.08 -5.14 6.55
CA VAL A 139 3.00 -3.75 7.06
C VAL A 139 3.23 -2.76 5.92
N GLN A 140 4.24 -2.97 5.07
CA GLN A 140 4.50 -2.11 3.92
C GLN A 140 3.33 -2.10 2.94
N LEU A 141 2.75 -3.26 2.58
CA LEU A 141 1.58 -3.34 1.70
C LEU A 141 0.41 -2.47 2.19
N ILE A 142 0.13 -2.49 3.50
CA ILE A 142 -0.94 -1.69 4.11
C ILE A 142 -0.58 -0.20 4.20
N THR A 143 0.67 0.10 4.56
CA THR A 143 1.11 1.47 4.86
C THR A 143 1.51 2.27 3.62
N GLU A 144 1.87 1.59 2.53
CA GLU A 144 2.28 2.19 1.27
C GLU A 144 1.24 2.00 0.17
N PRO A 145 1.22 0.92 -0.65
CA PRO A 145 0.39 0.91 -1.85
C PRO A 145 -1.11 0.97 -1.55
N LEU A 146 -1.59 0.33 -0.48
CA LEU A 146 -2.99 0.45 -0.07
C LEU A 146 -3.33 1.89 0.37
N ALA A 147 -2.42 2.53 1.11
CA ALA A 147 -2.60 3.92 1.54
C ALA A 147 -2.58 4.89 0.34
N TRP A 148 -1.68 4.69 -0.61
CA TRP A 148 -1.61 5.46 -1.84
C TRP A 148 -2.88 5.30 -2.67
N HIS A 149 -3.37 4.07 -2.83
CA HIS A 149 -4.61 3.82 -3.57
C HIS A 149 -5.80 4.51 -2.91
N GLY A 150 -5.93 4.45 -1.59
CA GLY A 150 -6.94 5.19 -0.84
C GLY A 150 -6.88 6.71 -1.06
N LEU A 151 -5.67 7.30 -1.13
CA LEU A 151 -5.48 8.71 -1.45
C LEU A 151 -5.88 9.05 -2.89
N VAL A 152 -5.58 8.17 -3.84
CA VAL A 152 -5.97 8.31 -5.26
C VAL A 152 -7.50 8.31 -5.37
N ILE A 153 -8.18 7.35 -4.73
CA ILE A 153 -9.65 7.30 -4.68
C ILE A 153 -10.22 8.59 -4.08
N GLN A 154 -9.66 9.05 -2.95
CA GLN A 154 -10.11 10.29 -2.31
C GLN A 154 -9.93 11.51 -3.21
N SER A 155 -8.81 11.60 -3.93
CA SER A 155 -8.54 12.66 -4.88
C SER A 155 -9.55 12.63 -6.04
N CYS A 156 -9.82 11.45 -6.59
CA CYS A 156 -10.80 11.25 -7.66
C CYS A 156 -12.21 11.66 -7.20
N PHE A 157 -12.64 11.21 -6.02
CA PHE A 157 -13.93 11.59 -5.46
C PHE A 157 -14.08 13.12 -5.34
N ARG A 158 -13.04 13.83 -4.84
CA ARG A 158 -13.06 15.29 -4.75
C ARG A 158 -13.17 15.98 -6.10
N SER A 159 -12.61 15.38 -7.16
CA SER A 159 -12.71 15.92 -8.52
C SER A 159 -14.09 15.75 -9.16
N CYS A 160 -14.84 14.72 -8.75
CA CYS A 160 -16.23 14.48 -9.21
C CYS A 160 -17.25 15.40 -8.53
N LEU A 161 -16.90 16.10 -7.44
CA LEU A 161 -17.81 17.02 -6.77
C LEU A 161 -17.93 18.33 -7.57
N PRO A 162 -19.16 18.86 -7.76
CA PRO A 162 -19.37 20.11 -8.48
C PRO A 162 -18.66 21.26 -7.78
N THR A 163 -17.66 21.84 -8.43
CA THR A 163 -16.96 23.04 -7.93
C THR A 163 -17.87 24.26 -8.07
N GLY A 164 -18.30 24.81 -6.93
CA GLY A 164 -19.11 26.01 -6.87
C GLY A 164 -18.44 27.15 -7.63
N LYS A 165 -19.13 27.67 -8.66
CA LYS A 165 -18.75 28.76 -9.60
C LYS A 165 -18.27 28.31 -11.00
N LYS A 166 -19.07 27.51 -11.71
CA LYS A 166 -19.48 27.77 -13.12
C LYS A 166 -20.44 26.69 -13.60
N LYS A 167 -21.72 27.05 -13.72
CA LYS A 167 -22.76 26.23 -14.33
C LYS A 167 -22.51 26.17 -15.86
N LYS A 168 -21.82 25.14 -16.35
CA LYS A 168 -21.91 24.73 -17.76
C LYS A 168 -22.44 23.30 -17.81
N LYS A 169 -23.57 23.14 -18.52
CA LYS A 169 -24.27 21.88 -18.77
C LYS A 169 -23.34 20.87 -19.47
N THR A 170 -23.00 19.79 -18.78
CA THR A 170 -22.61 18.48 -19.33
C THR A 170 -22.72 17.54 -18.11
N GLY A 171 -23.50 16.47 -18.00
CA GLY A 171 -24.29 15.65 -18.91
C GLY A 171 -24.03 14.20 -18.50
N VAL A 172 -24.90 13.57 -17.69
CA VAL A 172 -25.06 12.10 -17.40
C VAL A 172 -23.81 11.23 -17.08
N ALA A 173 -22.59 11.75 -17.16
CA ALA A 173 -21.34 10.97 -17.18
C ALA A 173 -20.62 10.78 -15.81
N ASP A 174 -21.23 11.15 -14.68
CA ASP A 174 -20.55 11.09 -13.36
C ASP A 174 -21.02 9.95 -12.43
N GLN A 175 -22.15 9.28 -12.70
CA GLN A 175 -22.67 8.24 -11.79
C GLN A 175 -21.91 6.91 -11.87
N SER A 176 -21.42 6.54 -13.06
CA SER A 176 -20.60 5.34 -13.29
C SER A 176 -19.28 5.42 -12.52
N SER A 177 -18.59 6.55 -12.62
CA SER A 177 -17.33 6.84 -11.91
C SER A 177 -17.49 6.72 -10.38
N LEU A 178 -18.55 7.30 -9.81
CA LEU A 178 -18.84 7.22 -8.38
C LEU A 178 -19.11 5.78 -7.90
N SER A 179 -19.76 4.96 -8.74
CA SER A 179 -19.98 3.54 -8.40
C SER A 179 -18.67 2.76 -8.29
N HIS A 180 -17.72 2.98 -9.22
CA HIS A 180 -16.41 2.32 -9.18
C HIS A 180 -15.56 2.76 -7.99
N LEU A 181 -15.58 4.05 -7.64
CA LEU A 181 -14.90 4.54 -6.44
C LEU A 181 -15.47 3.89 -5.18
N ARG A 182 -16.79 3.76 -5.07
CA ARG A 182 -17.44 3.10 -3.94
C ARG A 182 -17.02 1.64 -3.82
N ASP A 183 -17.04 0.90 -4.92
CA ASP A 183 -16.68 -0.52 -4.94
C ASP A 183 -15.20 -0.72 -4.58
N SER A 184 -14.32 0.15 -5.06
CA SER A 184 -12.90 0.15 -4.72
C SER A 184 -12.65 0.48 -3.23
N VAL A 185 -13.32 1.48 -2.65
CA VAL A 185 -13.26 1.73 -1.20
C VAL A 185 -13.75 0.53 -0.40
N GLN A 186 -14.81 -0.15 -0.87
CA GLN A 186 -15.32 -1.34 -0.22
C GLN A 186 -14.28 -2.47 -0.23
N SER A 187 -13.67 -2.76 -1.38
CA SER A 187 -12.61 -3.76 -1.50
C SER A 187 -11.43 -3.49 -0.55
N LEU A 188 -11.01 -2.22 -0.44
CA LEU A 188 -9.97 -1.83 0.51
C LEU A 188 -10.40 -2.03 1.97
N CYS A 189 -11.64 -1.67 2.33
CA CYS A 189 -12.19 -1.93 3.67
C CYS A 189 -12.14 -3.42 3.99
N ASP A 190 -12.67 -4.27 3.10
CA ASP A 190 -12.73 -5.71 3.28
C ASP A 190 -11.34 -6.33 3.44
N THR A 191 -10.37 -5.86 2.64
CA THR A 191 -8.97 -6.29 2.73
C THR A 191 -8.35 -5.95 4.08
N VAL A 192 -8.54 -4.72 4.57
CA VAL A 192 -8.03 -4.29 5.88
C VAL A 192 -8.72 -5.04 7.02
N GLU A 193 -10.03 -5.28 6.93
CA GLU A 193 -10.80 -6.04 7.91
C GLU A 193 -10.31 -7.49 8.03
N LYS A 194 -9.98 -8.15 6.91
CA LYS A 194 -9.38 -9.50 6.92
C LYS A 194 -8.04 -9.52 7.66
N VAL A 195 -7.18 -8.51 7.44
CA VAL A 195 -5.91 -8.37 8.18
C VAL A 195 -6.18 -8.12 9.67
N MET A 196 -7.11 -7.24 10.01
CA MET A 196 -7.48 -6.95 11.40
C MET A 196 -8.01 -8.19 12.12
N LYS A 197 -8.84 -9.00 11.45
CA LYS A 197 -9.33 -10.27 11.98
C LYS A 197 -8.16 -11.19 12.34
N TRP A 198 -7.26 -11.41 11.39
CA TRP A 198 -6.06 -12.22 11.63
C TRP A 198 -5.20 -11.67 12.78
N LEU A 199 -4.96 -10.35 12.83
CA LEU A 199 -4.20 -9.72 13.93
C LEU A 199 -4.83 -9.96 15.29
N ARG A 200 -6.16 -9.81 15.41
CA ARG A 200 -6.89 -10.08 16.66
C ARG A 200 -6.77 -11.54 17.08
N GLU A 201 -6.85 -12.47 16.13
CA GLU A 201 -6.65 -13.90 16.39
C GLU A 201 -5.24 -14.18 16.90
N GLN A 202 -4.20 -13.56 16.35
CA GLN A 202 -2.84 -13.73 16.83
C GLN A 202 -2.61 -13.11 18.22
N ILE A 203 -3.16 -11.92 18.48
CA ILE A 203 -2.98 -11.20 19.75
C ILE A 203 -3.73 -11.89 20.89
N ASN A 204 -4.93 -12.41 20.63
CA ASN A 204 -5.78 -13.03 21.65
C ASN A 204 -5.39 -14.48 21.97
N ARG A 205 -4.38 -15.06 21.29
CA ARG A 205 -3.89 -16.40 21.63
C ARG A 205 -3.31 -16.41 23.05
N PRO A 206 -3.61 -17.44 23.87
CA PRO A 206 -3.05 -17.58 25.19
C PRO A 206 -1.52 -17.51 25.17
N GLU A 207 -0.94 -16.74 26.10
CA GLU A 207 0.51 -16.56 26.19
C GLU A 207 1.24 -17.90 26.39
N ASP A 208 0.69 -18.77 27.24
CA ASP A 208 1.26 -20.09 27.53
C ASP A 208 1.26 -21.00 26.29
N GLU A 209 0.21 -20.98 25.47
CA GLU A 209 0.15 -21.73 24.21
C GLU A 209 1.19 -21.24 23.19
N ASN A 210 1.34 -19.92 23.07
CA ASN A 210 2.35 -19.29 22.22
C ASN A 210 3.77 -19.62 22.70
N LEU A 211 3.98 -19.62 24.02
CA LEU A 211 5.25 -19.93 24.66
C LEU A 211 5.62 -21.41 24.45
N GLU A 212 4.69 -22.34 24.67
CA GLU A 212 4.89 -23.76 24.40
C GLU A 212 5.21 -24.02 22.93
N THR A 213 4.50 -23.35 22.01
CA THR A 213 4.77 -23.46 20.57
C THR A 213 6.14 -22.92 20.19
N LEU A 214 6.58 -21.82 20.80
CA LEU A 214 7.91 -21.25 20.59
C LEU A 214 9.01 -22.17 21.13
N LEU A 215 8.87 -22.63 22.36
CA LEU A 215 9.87 -23.49 23.01
C LEU A 215 9.99 -24.83 22.30
N SER A 216 8.87 -25.45 21.91
CA SER A 216 8.89 -26.69 21.12
C SER A 216 9.58 -26.51 19.77
N ALA A 217 9.41 -25.35 19.12
CA ALA A 217 10.13 -25.04 17.89
C ALA A 217 11.64 -24.88 18.09
N LEU A 218 12.06 -24.27 19.20
CA LEU A 218 13.48 -24.11 19.56
C LEU A 218 14.12 -25.45 19.98
N GLN A 219 13.33 -26.38 20.53
CA GLN A 219 13.80 -27.68 21.03
C GLN A 219 13.82 -28.80 19.97
N LYS A 220 13.26 -28.61 18.77
CA LYS A 220 13.27 -29.63 17.70
C LYS A 220 14.71 -30.02 17.32
N SER A 221 15.18 -31.12 17.91
CA SER A 221 16.54 -31.67 17.85
C SER A 221 16.94 -32.33 16.52
N GLY A 222 16.11 -32.22 15.48
CA GLY A 222 16.29 -32.94 14.22
C GLY A 222 17.07 -32.19 13.13
N GLN A 223 17.37 -30.91 13.35
CA GLN A 223 18.12 -30.08 12.42
C GLN A 223 19.18 -29.34 13.25
N ASN A 224 20.45 -29.77 13.21
CA ASN A 224 21.58 -29.09 13.88
C ASN A 224 21.90 -27.71 13.28
N GLU A 225 20.91 -27.04 12.68
CA GLU A 225 21.02 -25.77 11.99
C GLU A 225 19.81 -24.91 12.42
N GLY A 226 20.08 -23.81 13.11
CA GLY A 226 19.06 -22.82 13.45
C GLY A 226 19.22 -22.17 14.83
N PRO A 227 18.41 -21.14 15.12
CA PRO A 227 18.51 -20.36 16.36
C PRO A 227 18.25 -21.18 17.64
N GLY A 228 17.55 -22.31 17.54
CA GLY A 228 17.34 -23.24 18.67
C GLY A 228 18.63 -23.86 19.21
N GLN A 229 19.67 -23.98 18.38
CA GLN A 229 20.97 -24.50 18.79
C GLN A 229 21.63 -23.62 19.85
N VAL A 230 21.44 -22.30 19.80
CA VAL A 230 21.97 -21.37 20.81
C VAL A 230 21.32 -21.64 22.17
N PHE A 231 20.00 -21.89 22.21
CA PHE A 231 19.29 -22.25 23.43
C PHE A 231 19.82 -23.57 24.01
N GLN A 232 19.99 -24.58 23.16
CA GLN A 232 20.52 -25.89 23.58
C GLN A 232 21.96 -25.81 24.09
N ILE A 233 22.83 -25.03 23.43
CA ILE A 233 24.21 -24.80 23.88
C ILE A 233 24.21 -24.17 25.27
N ILE A 234 23.42 -23.11 25.48
CA ILE A 234 23.34 -22.43 26.78
C ILE A 234 22.78 -23.36 27.86
N GLU A 235 21.69 -24.09 27.58
CA GLU A 235 21.10 -25.07 28.50
C GLU A 235 22.06 -26.20 28.88
N THR A 236 22.81 -26.72 27.89
CA THR A 236 23.84 -27.74 28.10
C THR A 236 24.99 -27.19 28.95
N PHE A 237 25.42 -25.97 28.67
CA PHE A 237 26.50 -25.31 29.41
C PHE A 237 26.13 -25.09 30.88
N MET A 238 24.90 -24.62 31.15
CA MET A 238 24.36 -24.47 32.51
C MET A 238 24.21 -25.80 33.26
N SER A 239 23.93 -26.88 32.53
CA SER A 239 23.80 -28.23 33.11
C SER A 239 25.17 -28.86 33.42
N SER A 240 26.24 -28.39 32.76
CA SER A 240 27.60 -28.84 33.00
C SER A 240 28.16 -28.23 34.30
N LYS A 241 28.71 -29.06 35.19
CA LYS A 241 29.05 -28.72 36.58
C LYS A 241 30.34 -27.89 36.78
N ASN A 242 30.92 -27.34 35.71
CA ASN A 242 32.24 -26.71 35.78
C ASN A 242 32.15 -25.18 35.93
N ASP A 243 31.77 -24.72 37.12
CA ASP A 243 31.80 -23.29 37.50
C ASP A 243 33.23 -22.69 37.50
N THR A 244 34.27 -23.53 37.42
CA THR A 244 35.68 -23.13 37.61
C THR A 244 36.34 -22.44 36.41
N GLU A 245 35.80 -22.54 35.20
CA GLU A 245 36.39 -21.92 33.99
C GLU A 245 35.84 -20.52 33.66
N LEU A 246 34.69 -20.15 34.24
CA LEU A 246 34.04 -18.86 34.01
C LEU A 246 34.20 -17.94 35.23
N GLY A 247 34.55 -16.67 35.00
CA GLY A 247 34.58 -15.68 36.09
C GLY A 247 33.20 -15.42 36.70
N ASP A 248 33.16 -15.08 38.00
CA ASP A 248 31.94 -14.98 38.83
C ASP A 248 30.76 -14.25 38.16
N ARG A 249 31.03 -13.16 37.44
CA ARG A 249 30.00 -12.36 36.76
C ARG A 249 29.28 -13.14 35.65
N ILE A 250 30.02 -13.94 34.87
CA ILE A 250 29.45 -14.72 33.76
C ILE A 250 28.67 -15.91 34.34
N SER A 251 29.25 -16.59 35.34
CA SER A 251 28.60 -17.70 36.03
C SER A 251 27.28 -17.25 36.68
N GLN A 252 27.25 -16.07 37.30
CA GLN A 252 26.03 -15.51 37.86
C GLN A 252 24.98 -15.16 36.78
N ALA A 253 25.40 -14.56 35.67
CA ALA A 253 24.50 -14.23 34.57
C ALA A 253 23.89 -15.49 33.94
N LEU A 254 24.69 -16.54 33.72
CA LEU A 254 24.21 -17.83 33.20
C LEU A 254 23.26 -18.51 34.18
N LYS A 255 23.54 -18.52 35.48
CA LYS A 255 22.63 -19.07 36.51
C LYS A 255 21.26 -18.37 36.55
N SER A 256 21.20 -17.10 36.14
CA SER A 256 19.95 -16.35 36.04
C SER A 256 19.23 -16.50 34.69
N TRP A 257 19.81 -17.20 33.72
CA TRP A 257 19.23 -17.38 32.40
C TRP A 257 18.16 -18.47 32.40
N SER A 258 17.08 -18.24 31.66
CA SER A 258 15.94 -19.14 31.55
C SER A 258 15.38 -19.06 30.13
N SER A 259 15.32 -20.19 29.44
CA SER A 259 14.75 -20.29 28.09
C SER A 259 13.27 -19.90 28.07
N VAL A 260 12.56 -20.24 29.15
CA VAL A 260 11.15 -19.86 29.38
C VAL A 260 11.00 -18.35 29.49
N ASP A 261 11.85 -17.67 30.26
CA ASP A 261 11.75 -16.21 30.44
C ASP A 261 12.12 -15.44 29.16
N VAL A 262 13.12 -15.93 28.42
CA VAL A 262 13.47 -15.37 27.11
C VAL A 262 12.33 -15.60 26.12
N GLY A 263 11.77 -16.81 26.07
CA GLY A 263 10.60 -17.13 25.26
C GLY A 263 9.41 -16.23 25.57
N ARG A 264 9.14 -16.00 26.86
CA ARG A 264 8.08 -15.10 27.33
C ARG A 264 8.29 -13.69 26.81
N LYS A 265 9.49 -13.12 26.97
CA LYS A 265 9.84 -11.79 26.44
C LYS A 265 9.66 -11.70 24.92
N ILE A 266 10.02 -12.75 24.17
CA ILE A 266 9.81 -12.81 22.72
C ILE A 266 8.31 -12.79 22.40
N VAL A 267 7.50 -13.62 23.06
CA VAL A 267 6.04 -13.66 22.85
C VAL A 267 5.41 -12.30 23.19
N THR A 268 5.75 -11.71 24.34
CA THR A 268 5.27 -10.37 24.71
C THR A 268 5.64 -9.32 23.66
N GLY A 269 6.90 -9.29 23.22
CA GLY A 269 7.36 -8.36 22.20
C GLY A 269 6.61 -8.51 20.88
N LYS A 270 6.33 -9.75 20.46
CA LYS A 270 5.51 -10.02 19.27
C LYS A 270 4.09 -9.47 19.43
N CYS A 271 3.43 -9.74 20.55
CA CYS A 271 2.09 -9.21 20.82
C CYS A 271 2.06 -7.67 20.80
N THR A 272 3.08 -7.01 21.35
CA THR A 272 3.19 -5.55 21.30
C THR A 272 3.28 -5.03 19.86
N VAL A 273 4.15 -5.61 19.03
CA VAL A 273 4.29 -5.20 17.61
C VAL A 273 2.99 -5.42 16.83
N LEU A 274 2.34 -6.57 17.01
CA LEU A 274 1.06 -6.85 16.36
C LEU A 274 -0.04 -5.89 16.82
N SER A 275 -0.04 -5.47 18.08
CA SER A 275 -1.01 -4.50 18.60
C SER A 275 -0.82 -3.11 17.99
N GLU A 276 0.43 -2.66 17.82
CA GLU A 276 0.71 -1.42 17.10
C GLU A 276 0.29 -1.51 15.63
N PHE A 277 0.53 -2.65 14.98
CA PHE A 277 0.07 -2.84 13.61
C PHE A 277 -1.45 -2.86 13.50
N LEU A 278 -2.15 -3.50 14.44
CA LEU A 278 -3.61 -3.46 14.53
C LEU A 278 -4.12 -2.02 14.64
N ARG A 279 -3.48 -1.17 15.46
CA ARG A 279 -3.82 0.25 15.59
C ARG A 279 -3.65 1.01 14.28
N ILE A 280 -2.62 0.70 13.49
CA ILE A 280 -2.44 1.26 12.14
C ILE A 280 -3.61 0.85 11.24
N CYS A 281 -3.94 -0.44 11.18
CA CYS A 281 -5.06 -0.96 10.39
C CYS A 281 -6.40 -0.32 10.79
N GLU A 282 -6.67 -0.20 12.08
CA GLU A 282 -7.87 0.49 12.60
C GLU A 282 -7.92 1.95 12.16
N SER A 283 -6.80 2.66 12.18
CA SER A 283 -6.73 4.04 11.69
C SER A 283 -7.01 4.12 10.18
N LYS A 284 -6.48 3.19 9.38
CA LYS A 284 -6.72 3.15 7.92
C LYS A 284 -8.18 2.80 7.62
N LEU A 285 -8.75 1.82 8.30
CA LEU A 285 -10.15 1.43 8.15
C LEU A 285 -11.10 2.60 8.45
N LYS A 286 -10.85 3.34 9.53
CA LYS A 286 -11.64 4.54 9.87
C LYS A 286 -11.61 5.59 8.76
N LEU A 287 -10.45 5.83 8.14
CA LEU A 287 -10.32 6.77 7.02
C LEU A 287 -11.10 6.29 5.79
N LEU A 288 -10.99 5.01 5.45
CA LEU A 288 -11.71 4.41 4.32
C LEU A 288 -13.23 4.41 4.54
N GLN A 289 -13.69 4.09 5.75
CA GLN A 289 -15.11 4.15 6.11
C GLN A 289 -15.66 5.57 6.05
N ALA A 290 -14.89 6.57 6.49
CA ALA A 290 -15.27 7.97 6.34
C ALA A 290 -15.41 8.37 4.86
N LEU A 291 -14.47 7.94 4.01
CA LEU A 291 -14.54 8.15 2.57
C LEU A 291 -15.75 7.44 1.93
N LYS A 292 -16.00 6.18 2.31
CA LYS A 292 -17.19 5.42 1.88
C LYS A 292 -18.48 6.16 2.21
N HIS A 293 -18.57 6.73 3.42
CA HIS A 293 -19.73 7.49 3.85
C HIS A 293 -19.89 8.78 3.04
N GLN A 294 -18.79 9.49 2.75
CA GLN A 294 -18.83 10.68 1.89
C GLN A 294 -19.32 10.37 0.48
N ILE A 295 -18.87 9.25 -0.12
CA ILE A 295 -19.32 8.82 -1.45
C ILE A 295 -20.80 8.47 -1.45
N ALA A 296 -21.31 7.85 -0.38
CA ALA A 296 -22.72 7.45 -0.28
C ALA A 296 -23.70 8.63 -0.08
N GLN A 297 -23.20 9.82 0.29
CA GLN A 297 -24.01 11.02 0.50
C GLN A 297 -24.23 11.86 -0.78
N VAL A 298 -23.58 11.50 -1.89
CA VAL A 298 -23.66 12.18 -3.20
C VAL A 298 -24.63 11.43 -4.11
#